data_AF-A0A7X2ID21-F1
#
_entry.id   AF-A0A7X2ID21-F1
#
_cell.length_a   1.000
_cell.length_b   1.000
_cell.length_c   1.000
_cell.angle_alpha   90.00
_cell.angle_beta   90.00
_cell.angle_gamma   90.00
#
_symmetry.space_group_name_H-M   'P 1'
#
loop_
_entity.id
_entity.type
_entity.pdbx_description
1 polymer ?
#
loop_
_entity_poly.entity_id
_entity_poly.type
_entity_poly.pdbx_seq_one_letter_code
_entity_poly.pdbx_strand_id
1 'polypeptide(L)'
;MSYRAEGYAAQYFAKQPKQRDFVMLPPQALDRITFNTPDDGVLAGYVSVIRQHLGNGQKFAWVELDNELAGQFRGVPLADILTCDDAGDLRRTAANRETKRLCLGDYSGNLGVEMGKREPQS
;
A
#
# COMPACT_ATOMS: atom_id res chain seq x y z
N MET A 1 4.09 22.79 -47.97
CA MET A 1 3.71 21.51 -47.32
C MET A 1 3.33 21.82 -45.88
N SER A 2 2.04 21.99 -45.59
CA SER A 2 1.54 22.33 -44.24
C SER A 2 1.35 21.05 -43.43
N TYR A 3 2.14 20.86 -42.38
CA TYR A 3 1.93 19.76 -41.45
C TYR A 3 0.76 20.12 -40.52
N ARG A 4 -0.37 19.42 -40.71
CA ARG A 4 -1.55 19.50 -39.83
C ARG A 4 -1.18 18.99 -38.44
N ALA A 5 -0.96 19.91 -37.50
CA ALA A 5 -0.72 19.61 -36.08
C ALA A 5 -1.97 19.12 -35.33
N GLU A 6 -3.13 19.09 -35.98
CA GLU A 6 -4.43 18.84 -35.36
C GLU A 6 -4.69 17.36 -35.04
N GLY A 7 -3.95 16.43 -35.64
CA GLY A 7 -4.15 14.98 -35.43
C GLY A 7 -3.47 14.40 -34.18
N TYR A 8 -2.41 15.04 -33.67
CA TYR A 8 -1.63 14.50 -32.56
C TYR A 8 -2.30 14.72 -31.20
N ALA A 9 -2.99 15.85 -30.99
CA ALA A 9 -3.65 16.14 -29.72
C ALA A 9 -4.82 15.18 -29.41
N ALA A 10 -5.58 14.78 -30.43
CA ALA A 10 -6.76 13.92 -30.26
C ALA A 10 -6.43 12.50 -29.77
N GLN A 11 -5.23 11.99 -30.04
CA GLN A 11 -4.81 10.65 -29.61
C GLN A 11 -4.48 10.57 -28.11
N TYR A 12 -4.13 11.69 -27.48
CA TYR A 12 -3.78 11.73 -26.04
C TYR A 12 -4.99 11.86 -25.11
N PHE A 13 -6.13 12.36 -25.59
CA PHE A 13 -7.35 12.46 -24.79
C PHE A 13 -8.19 11.18 -24.78
N ALA A 14 -7.83 10.16 -25.59
CA ALA A 14 -8.69 9.02 -25.90
C ALA A 14 -8.59 7.81 -24.95
N LYS A 15 -7.88 7.90 -23.82
CA LYS A 15 -7.89 6.86 -22.78
C LYS A 15 -7.75 7.51 -21.40
N GLN A 16 -8.78 8.23 -20.96
CA GLN A 16 -9.03 8.26 -19.52
C GLN A 16 -9.25 6.79 -19.13
N PRO A 17 -8.37 6.18 -18.31
CA PRO A 17 -8.58 4.81 -17.87
C PRO A 17 -9.97 4.77 -17.22
N LYS A 18 -10.83 3.87 -17.69
CA LYS A 18 -12.18 3.70 -17.15
C LYS A 18 -12.03 3.57 -15.63
N GLN A 19 -12.50 4.58 -14.90
CA GLN A 19 -12.34 4.65 -13.45
C GLN A 19 -12.84 3.32 -12.86
N ARG A 20 -11.95 2.63 -12.15
CA ARG A 20 -12.25 1.32 -11.57
C ARG A 20 -13.45 1.50 -10.64
N ASP A 21 -14.44 0.63 -10.79
CA ASP A 21 -15.54 0.56 -9.84
C ASP A 21 -15.03 -0.15 -8.57
N PHE A 22 -14.65 0.64 -7.58
CA PHE A 22 -14.16 0.13 -6.30
C PHE A 22 -15.24 -0.52 -5.45
N VAL A 23 -16.53 -0.31 -5.74
CA VAL A 23 -17.61 -1.04 -5.05
C VAL A 23 -17.61 -2.51 -5.49
N MET A 24 -17.42 -2.75 -6.78
CA MET A 24 -17.36 -4.09 -7.36
C MET A 24 -15.99 -4.75 -7.17
N LEU A 25 -14.92 -3.97 -7.30
CA LEU A 25 -13.53 -4.41 -7.17
C LEU A 25 -12.85 -3.60 -6.07
N PRO A 26 -13.08 -3.91 -4.78
CA PRO A 26 -12.52 -3.15 -3.67
C PRO A 26 -10.98 -3.16 -3.70
N PRO A 27 -10.33 -2.10 -3.21
CA PRO A 27 -8.89 -2.11 -2.99
C PRO A 27 -8.54 -3.13 -1.91
N GLN A 28 -7.29 -3.57 -1.93
CA GLN A 28 -6.74 -4.49 -0.94
C GLN A 28 -6.08 -3.74 0.22
N ALA A 29 -5.82 -4.46 1.31
CA ALA A 29 -5.02 -3.94 2.39
C ALA A 29 -3.59 -3.59 1.92
N LEU A 30 -3.10 -2.43 2.37
CA LEU A 30 -1.85 -1.76 2.02
C LEU A 30 -1.82 -1.10 0.63
N ASP A 31 -2.92 -1.11 -0.11
CA ASP A 31 -3.05 -0.26 -1.29
C ASP A 31 -3.10 1.20 -0.86
N ARG A 32 -2.43 2.07 -1.63
CA ARG A 32 -2.54 3.51 -1.46
C ARG A 32 -3.69 4.01 -2.34
N ILE A 33 -4.61 4.72 -1.72
CA ILE A 33 -5.76 5.28 -2.42
C ILE A 33 -5.82 6.79 -2.29
N THR A 34 -6.52 7.43 -3.21
CA THR A 34 -6.93 8.83 -3.10
C THR A 34 -8.44 8.95 -3.11
N PHE A 35 -8.96 9.94 -2.38
CA PHE A 35 -10.40 10.19 -2.26
C PHE A 35 -10.64 11.66 -1.96
N ASN A 36 -11.83 12.16 -2.27
CA ASN A 36 -12.22 13.52 -1.95
C ASN A 36 -12.89 13.60 -0.58
N THR A 37 -12.52 14.59 0.21
CA THR A 37 -13.29 15.06 1.35
C THR A 37 -13.91 16.42 1.02
N PRO A 38 -15.15 16.69 1.49
CA PRO A 38 -15.79 17.99 1.28
C PRO A 38 -14.98 19.17 1.86
N ASP A 39 -14.31 18.93 2.98
CA ASP A 39 -13.66 19.98 3.76
C ASP A 39 -12.19 20.20 3.36
N ASP A 40 -11.45 19.14 2.99
CA ASP A 40 -9.99 19.19 2.80
C ASP A 40 -9.53 18.91 1.35
N GLY A 41 -10.47 18.65 0.43
CA GLY A 41 -10.15 18.35 -0.96
C GLY A 41 -9.65 16.91 -1.17
N VAL A 42 -8.62 16.72 -2.00
CA VAL A 42 -8.11 15.38 -2.34
C VAL A 42 -7.14 14.92 -1.25
N LEU A 43 -7.47 13.84 -0.54
CA LEU A 43 -6.60 13.20 0.43
C LEU A 43 -6.06 11.88 -0.10
N ALA A 44 -4.96 11.42 0.49
CA ALA A 44 -4.32 10.15 0.19
C ALA A 44 -3.98 9.38 1.47
N GLY A 45 -3.99 8.06 1.37
CA GLY A 45 -3.62 7.20 2.49
C GLY A 45 -3.62 5.73 2.13
N TYR A 46 -3.25 4.89 3.10
CA TYR A 46 -3.15 3.45 2.95
C TYR A 46 -4.37 2.74 3.51
N VAL A 47 -4.91 1.81 2.73
CA VAL A 47 -6.03 0.96 3.17
C VAL A 47 -5.53 -0.02 4.22
N SER A 48 -6.08 0.06 5.43
CA SER A 48 -5.83 -0.93 6.48
C SER A 48 -6.75 -2.15 6.31
N VAL A 49 -8.06 -1.91 6.22
CA VAL A 49 -9.06 -2.98 6.13
C VAL A 49 -10.35 -2.48 5.46
N ILE A 50 -11.06 -3.38 4.77
CA ILE A 50 -12.41 -3.10 4.27
C ILE A 50 -13.44 -3.62 5.28
N ARG A 51 -14.36 -2.77 5.72
CA ARG A 51 -15.45 -3.14 6.64
C ARG A 51 -16.81 -2.81 6.05
N GLN A 52 -17.78 -3.67 6.33
CA GLN A 52 -19.18 -3.42 5.99
C GLN A 52 -19.89 -2.75 7.16
N HIS A 53 -20.64 -1.69 6.89
CA HIS A 53 -21.48 -1.03 7.87
C HIS A 53 -22.75 -1.84 8.12
N LEU A 54 -23.06 -2.09 9.39
CA LEU A 54 -24.10 -3.05 9.80
C LEU A 54 -25.53 -2.61 9.47
N GLY A 55 -25.79 -1.30 9.38
CA GLY A 55 -27.14 -0.78 9.16
C GLY A 55 -27.58 -0.77 7.70
N ASN A 56 -26.71 -0.35 6.79
CA ASN A 56 -27.03 -0.10 5.38
C ASN A 56 -26.30 -1.05 4.42
N GLY A 57 -25.42 -1.93 4.93
CA GLY A 57 -24.65 -2.87 4.14
C GLY A 57 -23.57 -2.23 3.26
N GLN A 58 -23.32 -0.93 3.36
CA GLN A 58 -22.29 -0.24 2.58
C GLN A 58 -20.90 -0.64 3.07
N LYS A 59 -19.95 -0.77 2.14
CA LYS A 59 -18.56 -1.07 2.46
C LYS A 59 -17.74 0.21 2.52
N PHE A 60 -16.83 0.26 3.48
CA PHE A 60 -15.91 1.36 3.72
C PHE A 60 -14.49 0.82 3.78
N ALA A 61 -13.57 1.52 3.12
CA ALA A 61 -12.15 1.36 3.35
C ALA A 61 -11.76 2.14 4.61
N TRP A 62 -11.12 1.48 5.57
CA TRP A 62 -10.48 2.14 6.70
C TRP A 62 -9.09 2.55 6.27
N VAL A 63 -8.87 3.85 6.16
CA VAL A 63 -7.66 4.42 5.56
C VAL A 63 -6.88 5.18 6.61
N GLU A 64 -5.60 4.87 6.72
CA GLU A 64 -4.63 5.66 7.47
C GLU A 64 -4.09 6.76 6.55
N LEU A 65 -4.25 8.02 6.95
CA LEU A 65 -3.90 9.16 6.08
C LEU A 65 -2.41 9.47 6.11
N ASP A 66 -1.86 9.87 4.95
CA ASP A 66 -0.44 10.20 4.81
C ASP A 66 -0.03 11.43 5.66
N ASN A 67 -0.97 12.34 5.93
CA ASN A 67 -0.73 13.64 6.55
C ASN A 67 -1.21 13.74 8.01
N GLU A 68 -1.73 12.66 8.60
CA GLU A 68 -2.27 12.64 9.96
C GLU A 68 -1.37 11.82 10.90
N LEU A 69 -1.66 11.88 12.20
CA LEU A 69 -0.97 11.05 13.20
C LEU A 69 -1.19 9.55 12.91
N ALA A 70 -0.11 8.78 13.05
CA ALA A 70 -0.17 7.32 12.90
C ALA A 70 -1.23 6.71 13.83
N GLY A 71 -2.01 5.77 13.29
CA GLY A 71 -3.13 5.15 13.99
C GLY A 71 -4.45 5.93 13.93
N GLN A 72 -4.49 7.11 13.29
CA GLN A 72 -5.75 7.78 12.97
C GLN A 72 -6.31 7.24 11.65
N PHE A 73 -7.53 6.71 11.71
CA PHE A 73 -8.20 6.12 10.54
C PHE A 73 -9.43 6.90 10.15
N ARG A 74 -9.69 6.95 8.84
CA ARG A 74 -10.93 7.47 8.26
C ARG A 74 -11.66 6.36 7.51
N GLY A 75 -12.96 6.27 7.73
CA GLY A 75 -13.84 5.40 6.96
C GLY A 75 -14.22 6.08 5.65
N VAL A 76 -13.69 5.59 4.53
CA VAL A 76 -13.95 6.13 3.19
C VAL A 76 -14.93 5.20 2.47
N PRO A 77 -16.10 5.68 2.01
CA PRO A 77 -16.98 4.89 1.17
C PRO A 77 -16.25 4.42 -0.08
N LEU A 78 -16.46 3.17 -0.50
CA LEU A 78 -15.79 2.66 -1.71
C LEU A 78 -16.15 3.45 -2.97
N ALA A 79 -17.33 4.07 -3.01
CA ALA A 79 -17.78 4.91 -4.13
C ALA A 79 -16.99 6.23 -4.26
N ASP A 80 -16.38 6.71 -3.18
CA ASP A 80 -15.69 8.01 -3.15
C ASP A 80 -14.18 7.87 -3.47
N ILE A 81 -13.71 6.65 -3.69
CA ILE A 81 -12.33 6.37 -4.06
C ILE A 81 -12.09 6.78 -5.51
N LEU A 82 -11.06 7.58 -5.73
CA LEU A 82 -10.69 8.09 -7.04
C LEU A 82 -9.64 7.21 -7.71
N THR A 83 -8.56 6.88 -6.98
CA THR A 83 -7.45 6.08 -7.49
C THR A 83 -6.97 5.07 -6.46
N CYS A 84 -6.34 4.00 -6.95
CA CYS A 84 -5.69 2.96 -6.18
C CYS A 84 -4.40 2.58 -6.90
N ASP A 85 -3.32 2.37 -6.15
CA ASP A 85 -2.02 2.00 -6.74
C ASP A 85 -1.80 0.49 -6.92
N ASP A 86 -2.71 -0.34 -6.38
CA ASP A 86 -2.70 -1.81 -6.45
C ASP A 86 -1.36 -2.46 -6.02
N ALA A 87 -0.58 -1.74 -5.20
CA ALA A 87 0.76 -2.16 -4.77
C ALA A 87 0.77 -2.78 -3.36
N GLY A 88 -0.38 -3.04 -2.76
CA GLY A 88 -0.52 -3.61 -1.42
C GLY A 88 0.13 -4.98 -1.27
N ASP A 89 0.03 -5.84 -2.29
CA ASP A 89 0.69 -7.16 -2.30
C ASP A 89 2.22 -7.03 -2.28
N LEU A 90 2.77 -6.09 -3.04
CA LEU A 90 4.21 -5.81 -3.06
C LEU A 90 4.67 -5.31 -1.69
N ARG A 91 3.90 -4.41 -1.05
CA ARG A 91 4.22 -3.91 0.30
C ARG A 91 4.15 -5.02 1.35
N ARG A 92 3.14 -5.88 1.28
CA ARG A 92 2.97 -7.01 2.22
C ARG A 92 4.13 -8.00 2.13
N THR A 93 4.55 -8.31 0.90
CA THR A 93 5.68 -9.24 0.67
C THR A 93 7.02 -8.63 1.07
N ALA A 94 7.24 -7.34 0.86
CA ALA A 94 8.43 -6.62 1.32
C ALA A 94 8.52 -6.62 2.86
N ALA A 95 7.45 -6.26 3.56
CA ALA A 95 7.41 -6.26 5.03
C ALA A 95 7.74 -7.65 5.61
N ASN A 96 7.20 -8.72 5.01
CA ASN A 96 7.49 -10.10 5.44
C ASN A 96 8.97 -10.47 5.24
N ARG A 97 9.61 -10.03 4.14
CA ARG A 97 11.04 -10.26 3.92
C ARG A 97 11.91 -9.57 4.98
N GLU A 98 11.55 -8.37 5.41
CA GLU A 98 12.25 -7.69 6.51
C GLU A 98 12.05 -8.42 7.85
N THR A 99 10.83 -8.88 8.17
CA THR A 99 10.60 -9.67 9.39
C THR A 99 11.41 -10.97 9.38
N LYS A 100 11.54 -11.63 8.23
CA LYS A 100 12.40 -12.81 8.07
C LYS A 100 13.89 -12.50 8.27
N ARG A 101 14.35 -11.28 8.04
CA ARG A 101 15.73 -10.86 8.33
C ARG A 101 15.97 -10.48 9.79
N LEU A 102 14.91 -10.32 10.57
CA LEU A 102 14.99 -10.01 12.00
C LEU A 102 14.85 -11.29 12.85
N CYS A 103 14.91 -12.48 12.23
CA CYS A 103 14.80 -13.70 13.00
C CYS A 103 16.10 -13.97 13.79
N LEU A 104 15.93 -14.42 15.04
CA LEU A 104 17.00 -14.67 16.03
C LEU A 104 18.14 -15.57 15.54
N GLY A 105 17.96 -16.29 14.43
CA GLY A 105 19.01 -17.10 13.81
C GLY A 105 20.22 -16.28 13.37
N ASP A 106 20.00 -15.04 12.92
CA ASP A 106 21.07 -14.16 12.40
C ASP A 106 21.94 -13.56 13.53
N TYR A 107 21.47 -13.59 14.78
CA TYR A 107 22.26 -13.21 15.96
C TYR A 107 23.11 -14.34 16.53
N SER A 108 22.94 -15.59 16.08
CA SER A 108 23.65 -16.75 16.65
C SER A 108 25.06 -17.00 16.06
N GLY A 109 25.48 -16.21 15.07
CA GLY A 109 26.66 -16.51 14.24
C GLY A 109 28.05 -16.21 14.83
N ASN A 110 28.19 -15.58 16.01
CA ASN A 110 29.50 -15.13 16.51
C ASN A 110 29.87 -15.54 17.94
N LEU A 111 29.24 -16.57 18.52
CA LEU A 111 29.79 -17.26 19.69
C LEU A 111 30.70 -18.43 19.25
N GLY A 112 31.66 -18.12 18.38
CA GLY A 112 32.82 -18.97 18.16
C GLY A 112 33.68 -18.93 19.41
N VAL A 113 33.37 -19.78 20.39
CA VAL A 113 34.21 -20.03 21.55
C VAL A 113 35.57 -20.49 21.03
N GLU A 114 36.53 -19.58 21.09
CA GLU A 114 37.97 -19.83 20.95
C GLU A 114 38.41 -20.69 22.15
N MET A 115 38.02 -21.96 22.16
CA MET A 115 38.56 -22.95 23.08
C MET A 115 39.97 -23.29 22.60
N GLY A 116 40.92 -22.51 23.12
CA GLY A 116 42.35 -22.70 22.92
C GLY A 116 42.76 -24.15 23.16
N LYS A 117 43.51 -24.69 22.21
CA LYS A 117 44.22 -25.96 22.33
C LYS A 117 45.11 -25.90 23.57
N ARG A 118 44.88 -26.75 24.57
CA ARG A 118 45.91 -27.13 25.55
C ARG A 118 46.35 -28.54 25.23
N GLU A 119 47.61 -28.68 24.82
CA GLU A 119 48.31 -29.96 24.70
C GLU A 119 48.46 -30.62 26.08
N PRO A 120 48.43 -31.96 26.16
CA PRO A 120 48.81 -32.67 27.38
C PRO A 120 50.34 -32.79 27.44
N GLN A 121 50.96 -32.31 28.52
CA GLN A 121 52.33 -32.70 28.88
C GLN A 121 52.27 -33.82 29.94
N SER A 122 53.14 -34.81 29.74
CA SER A 122 53.27 -36.11 30.42
C SER A 122 53.36 -36.09 31.94
#